data_AF-A0A942MRS0-F1
#
_entry.id   AF-A0A942MRS0-F1
#
_cell.length_a   1.000
_cell.length_b   1.000
_cell.length_c   1.000
_cell.angle_alpha   90.00
_cell.angle_beta   90.00
_cell.angle_gamma   90.00
#
_symmetry.space_group_name_H-M   'P 1'
#
loop_
_entity.id
_entity.type
_entity.pdbx_description
1 polymer ?
#
loop_
_entity_poly.entity_id
_entity_poly.type
_entity_poly.pdbx_seq_one_letter_code
_entity_poly.pdbx_strand_id
1 'polypeptide(L)'
;MLTPADRSVIYFAKVIGNLILVWMVVLISMPLYFIFFNFQWAGSIPILALIIFLSTLGFISVGTFLAALAANTRTSEILLPIIVFPIVVPVIIAAVESTAIVLGSVAHGGLMSWLMLLILYDVIFLAVPFVLFDYVLEV
;
A
#
# COMPACT_ATOMS: atom_id res chain seq x y z
N MET A 1 15.03 -25.85 -8.65
CA MET A 1 14.56 -24.56 -9.20
C MET A 1 15.19 -24.40 -10.58
N LEU A 2 14.40 -24.22 -11.65
CA LEU A 2 14.83 -24.44 -13.05
C LEU A 2 14.83 -23.17 -13.94
N THR A 3 14.78 -21.97 -13.37
CA THR A 3 14.91 -20.71 -14.13
C THR A 3 15.96 -19.78 -13.49
N PRO A 4 16.87 -19.19 -14.28
CA PRO A 4 17.95 -18.32 -13.80
C PRO A 4 17.43 -16.89 -13.59
N ALA A 5 16.23 -16.74 -13.02
CA ALA A 5 15.66 -15.43 -12.73
C ALA A 5 16.06 -15.02 -11.31
N ASP A 6 16.61 -13.82 -11.19
CA ASP A 6 16.95 -13.20 -9.92
C ASP A 6 15.68 -13.11 -9.05
N ARG A 7 15.76 -13.53 -7.79
CA ARG A 7 14.56 -13.80 -6.96
C ARG A 7 13.83 -12.52 -6.57
N SER A 8 14.54 -11.40 -6.57
CA SER A 8 14.00 -10.04 -6.49
C SER A 8 12.94 -9.76 -7.57
N VAL A 9 13.09 -10.35 -8.77
CA VAL A 9 12.14 -10.22 -9.88
C VAL A 9 10.79 -10.84 -9.54
N ILE A 10 10.75 -11.93 -8.76
CA ILE A 10 9.48 -12.57 -8.36
C ILE A 10 8.70 -11.67 -7.41
N TYR A 11 9.38 -11.02 -6.46
CA TYR A 11 8.74 -10.05 -5.57
C TYR A 11 8.19 -8.86 -6.33
N PHE A 12 9.02 -8.21 -7.16
CA PHE A 12 8.58 -7.06 -7.94
C PHE A 12 7.46 -7.41 -8.91
N ALA A 13 7.50 -8.58 -9.56
CA ALA A 13 6.42 -9.05 -10.41
C ALA A 13 5.11 -9.20 -9.62
N LYS A 14 5.17 -9.70 -8.38
CA LYS A 14 4.00 -9.86 -7.52
C LYS A 14 3.45 -8.52 -7.03
N VAL A 15 4.33 -7.59 -6.64
CA VAL A 15 3.94 -6.22 -6.26
C VAL A 15 3.29 -5.52 -7.44
N ILE A 16 3.89 -5.54 -8.62
CA ILE A 16 3.35 -4.91 -9.84
C ILE A 16 2.03 -5.57 -10.25
N GLY A 17 1.95 -6.90 -10.21
CA GLY A 17 0.72 -7.63 -10.53
C GLY A 17 -0.44 -7.26 -9.60
N ASN A 18 -0.18 -7.21 -8.28
CA ASN A 18 -1.17 -6.77 -7.31
C ASN A 18 -1.51 -5.29 -7.49
N LEU A 19 -0.52 -4.44 -7.80
CA LEU A 19 -0.72 -3.02 -8.05
C LEU A 19 -1.71 -2.80 -9.19
N ILE A 20 -1.52 -3.49 -10.32
CA ILE A 20 -2.44 -3.40 -11.47
C ILE A 20 -3.86 -3.86 -11.08
N LEU A 21 -3.98 -4.97 -10.34
CA LEU A 21 -5.29 -5.50 -9.93
C LEU A 21 -6.04 -4.51 -9.04
N VAL A 22 -5.38 -3.97 -8.01
CA VAL A 22 -6.00 -2.99 -7.11
C VAL A 22 -6.29 -1.69 -7.85
N TRP A 23 -5.42 -1.26 -8.77
CA TRP A 23 -5.69 -0.07 -9.60
C TRP A 23 -6.94 -0.22 -10.47
N MET A 24 -7.21 -1.40 -11.03
CA MET A 24 -8.46 -1.64 -11.75
C MET A 24 -9.67 -1.48 -10.83
N VAL A 25 -9.59 -2.00 -9.60
CA VAL A 25 -10.66 -1.85 -8.60
C VAL A 25 -10.86 -0.38 -8.24
N VAL A 26 -9.78 0.38 -8.02
CA VAL A 26 -9.82 1.81 -7.70
C VAL A 26 -10.42 2.62 -8.85
N LEU A 27 -10.04 2.33 -10.10
CA LEU A 27 -10.58 3.03 -11.27
C LEU A 27 -12.10 2.84 -11.43
N ILE A 28 -12.63 1.71 -11.00
CA ILE A 28 -14.08 1.44 -11.03
C ILE A 28 -14.76 2.04 -9.80
N SER A 29 -14.20 1.85 -8.60
CA SER A 29 -14.84 2.30 -7.35
C SER A 29 -14.85 3.82 -7.20
N MET A 30 -13.79 4.50 -7.65
CA MET A 30 -13.63 5.95 -7.52
C MET A 30 -14.77 6.73 -8.21
N PRO A 31 -15.10 6.54 -9.50
CA PRO A 31 -16.23 7.24 -10.11
C PRO A 31 -17.57 6.90 -9.46
N LEU A 32 -17.76 5.65 -9.00
CA LEU A 32 -18.94 5.29 -8.22
C LEU A 32 -19.04 6.14 -6.94
N TYR A 33 -17.95 6.31 -6.19
CA TYR A 33 -17.94 7.18 -5.00
C TYR A 33 -18.38 8.61 -5.33
N PHE A 34 -17.91 9.21 -6.42
CA PHE A 34 -18.32 10.57 -6.80
C PHE A 34 -19.81 10.66 -7.16
N ILE A 35 -20.33 9.67 -7.88
CA ILE A 35 -21.73 9.64 -8.31
C ILE A 35 -22.66 9.42 -7.11
N PHE A 36 -22.36 8.43 -6.26
CA PHE A 36 -23.23 8.06 -5.13
C PHE A 36 -23.23 9.10 -4.01
N PHE A 37 -22.09 9.73 -3.72
CA PHE A 37 -21.97 10.68 -2.61
C PHE A 37 -22.15 12.14 -3.04
N ASN A 38 -22.40 12.42 -4.33
CA ASN A 38 -22.61 13.76 -4.89
C ASN A 38 -21.56 14.78 -4.39
N PHE A 39 -20.30 14.36 -4.46
CA PHE A 39 -19.21 15.09 -3.82
C PHE A 39 -18.90 16.37 -4.60
N GLN A 40 -19.01 17.53 -3.94
CA GLN A 40 -18.66 18.81 -4.56
C GLN A 40 -17.14 18.92 -4.61
N TRP A 41 -16.59 18.88 -5.82
CA TRP A 41 -15.15 18.81 -6.05
C TRP A 41 -14.47 20.13 -5.67
N ALA A 42 -13.83 20.19 -4.50
CA ALA A 42 -13.08 21.37 -4.04
C ALA A 42 -11.55 21.21 -4.08
N GLY A 43 -11.05 19.98 -4.27
CA GLY A 43 -9.61 19.65 -4.21
C GLY A 43 -8.90 19.54 -5.56
N SER A 44 -7.58 19.45 -5.56
CA SER A 44 -6.80 19.21 -6.79
C SER A 44 -6.82 17.72 -7.18
N ILE A 45 -7.24 17.41 -8.42
CA ILE A 45 -7.20 16.05 -8.99
C ILE A 45 -5.79 15.42 -8.90
N PRO A 46 -4.69 16.12 -9.23
CA PRO A 46 -3.36 15.51 -9.21
C PRO A 46 -2.91 15.04 -7.82
N ILE A 47 -3.22 15.82 -6.78
CA ILE A 47 -2.86 15.47 -5.40
C ILE A 47 -3.68 14.26 -4.93
N LEU A 48 -4.97 14.20 -5.27
CA LEU A 48 -5.79 13.03 -4.94
C LEU A 48 -5.27 11.76 -5.62
N ALA A 49 -4.92 11.85 -6.91
CA ALA A 49 -4.32 10.73 -7.64
C ALA A 49 -2.99 10.29 -7.03
N LEU A 50 -2.16 11.24 -6.58
CA LEU A 50 -0.90 10.95 -5.89
C LEU A 50 -1.14 10.21 -4.57
N ILE A 51 -2.06 10.69 -3.72
CA ILE A 51 -2.41 10.03 -2.45
C ILE A 51 -2.89 8.61 -2.70
N ILE A 52 -3.78 8.42 -3.67
CA ILE A 52 -4.30 7.10 -4.04
C ILE A 52 -3.15 6.19 -4.48
N PHE A 53 -2.23 6.68 -5.31
CA PHE A 53 -1.09 5.91 -5.78
C PHE A 53 -0.17 5.46 -4.63
N LEU A 54 0.26 6.40 -3.78
CA LEU A 54 1.13 6.09 -2.63
C LEU A 54 0.45 5.14 -1.65
N SER A 55 -0.79 5.44 -1.27
CA SER A 55 -1.55 4.60 -0.32
C SER A 55 -1.73 3.17 -0.85
N THR A 56 -1.96 3.03 -2.15
CA THR A 56 -2.08 1.72 -2.80
C THR A 56 -0.74 0.99 -2.83
N LEU A 57 0.36 1.69 -3.13
CA LEU A 57 1.70 1.12 -3.12
C LEU A 57 2.10 0.61 -1.72
N GLY A 58 1.93 1.43 -0.69
CA GLY A 58 2.25 1.05 0.68
C GLY A 58 1.43 -0.15 1.15
N PHE A 59 0.13 -0.14 0.90
CA PHE A 59 -0.76 -1.25 1.26
C PHE A 59 -0.36 -2.57 0.58
N ILE A 60 -0.07 -2.52 -0.72
CA ILE A 60 0.30 -3.71 -1.50
C ILE A 60 1.68 -4.23 -1.13
N SER A 61 2.64 -3.34 -0.87
CA SER A 61 4.00 -3.72 -0.49
C SER A 61 3.99 -4.46 0.86
N VAL A 62 3.25 -3.95 1.84
CA VAL A 62 3.01 -4.61 3.14
C VAL A 62 2.36 -5.97 2.97
N GLY A 63 1.23 -6.03 2.26
CA GLY A 63 0.48 -7.27 2.07
C GLY A 63 1.30 -8.33 1.33
N THR A 64 2.07 -7.91 0.33
CA THR A 64 2.94 -8.83 -0.45
C THR A 64 4.10 -9.35 0.39
N PHE A 65 4.73 -8.50 1.21
CA PHE A 65 5.79 -8.91 2.12
C PHE A 65 5.30 -9.89 3.20
N LEU A 66 4.17 -9.58 3.85
CA LEU A 66 3.59 -10.45 4.86
C LEU A 66 3.10 -11.77 4.28
N ALA A 67 2.55 -11.78 3.06
CA ALA A 67 2.19 -13.03 2.37
C ALA A 67 3.42 -13.89 2.03
N ALA A 68 4.57 -13.28 1.71
CA ALA A 68 5.81 -14.01 1.48
C ALA A 68 6.36 -14.64 2.77
N LEU A 69 6.32 -13.91 3.88
CA LEU A 69 6.68 -14.45 5.20
C LEU A 69 5.75 -15.59 5.62
N ALA A 70 4.44 -15.42 5.44
CA ALA A 70 3.42 -16.42 5.79
C ALA A 70 3.63 -17.75 5.07
N ALA A 71 4.02 -17.69 3.79
CA ALA A 71 4.22 -18.88 2.96
C ALA A 71 5.40 -19.76 3.43
N ASN A 72 6.37 -19.19 4.15
CA ASN A 72 7.58 -19.88 4.59
C ASN A 72 7.55 -20.37 6.05
N THR A 73 6.54 -20.01 6.86
CA THR A 73 6.47 -20.39 8.28
C THR A 73 5.30 -21.32 8.61
N ARG A 74 5.60 -22.49 9.19
CA ARG A 74 4.67 -23.61 9.49
C ARG A 74 3.66 -23.35 10.63
N THR A 75 3.64 -22.15 11.22
CA THR A 75 2.83 -21.79 12.43
C THR A 75 2.04 -20.48 12.23
N SER A 76 1.77 -20.10 10.98
CA SER A 76 1.37 -18.75 10.56
C SER A 76 -0.12 -18.37 10.66
N GLU A 77 -1.03 -19.25 11.05
CA GLU A 77 -2.47 -18.92 10.99
C GLU A 77 -2.92 -17.89 12.04
N ILE A 78 -2.19 -17.74 13.16
CA ILE A 78 -2.59 -16.87 14.28
C ILE A 78 -1.62 -15.69 14.51
N LEU A 79 -0.33 -15.87 14.25
CA LEU A 79 0.68 -14.81 14.42
C LEU A 79 0.64 -13.75 13.31
N LEU A 80 0.31 -14.16 12.08
CA LEU A 80 0.30 -13.25 10.94
C LEU A 80 -0.75 -12.15 11.08
N PRO A 81 -2.03 -12.44 11.39
CA PRO A 81 -3.06 -11.41 11.49
C PRO A 81 -2.80 -10.39 12.61
N ILE A 82 -2.21 -10.84 13.72
CA ILE A 82 -1.86 -9.99 14.88
C ILE A 82 -0.78 -8.98 14.50
N ILE A 83 0.17 -9.36 13.63
CA ILE A 83 1.26 -8.47 13.19
C ILE A 83 0.83 -7.62 11.98
N VAL A 84 -0.02 -8.13 11.09
CA VAL A 84 -0.52 -7.40 9.92
C VAL A 84 -1.26 -6.14 10.34
N PHE A 85 -2.16 -6.26 11.32
CA PHE A 85 -3.00 -5.15 11.76
C PHE A 85 -2.20 -3.89 12.18
N PRO A 86 -1.28 -3.93 13.15
CA PRO A 86 -0.52 -2.76 13.59
C PRO A 86 0.37 -2.17 12.48
N ILE A 87 0.79 -2.98 11.50
CA ILE A 87 1.59 -2.53 10.36
C ILE A 87 0.71 -1.83 9.32
N VAL A 88 -0.49 -2.34 9.05
CA VAL A 88 -1.36 -1.75 8.02
C VAL A 88 -2.02 -0.46 8.49
N VAL A 89 -2.34 -0.35 9.79
CA VAL A 89 -3.06 0.79 10.38
C VAL A 89 -2.42 2.16 10.08
N PRO A 90 -1.10 2.38 10.27
CA PRO A 90 -0.46 3.67 9.94
C PRO A 90 -0.70 4.14 8.51
N VAL A 91 -0.60 3.22 7.53
CA VAL A 91 -0.83 3.53 6.11
C VAL A 91 -2.28 3.92 5.86
N ILE A 92 -3.22 3.15 6.44
CA ILE A 92 -4.65 3.43 6.30
C ILE A 92 -4.99 4.80 6.89
N ILE A 93 -4.49 5.12 8.09
CA ILE A 93 -4.74 6.41 8.74
C ILE A 93 -4.19 7.54 7.85
N ALA A 94 -2.95 7.43 7.39
CA ALA A 94 -2.36 8.47 6.53
C ALA A 94 -3.11 8.64 5.21
N ALA A 95 -3.60 7.56 4.61
CA ALA A 95 -4.40 7.59 3.40
C ALA A 95 -5.75 8.30 3.61
N VAL A 96 -6.47 7.95 4.68
CA VAL A 96 -7.79 8.51 5.01
C VAL A 96 -7.66 9.99 5.36
N GLU A 97 -6.71 10.36 6.22
CA GLU A 97 -6.47 11.75 6.62
C GLU A 97 -6.05 12.63 5.43
N SER A 98 -5.13 12.16 4.59
CA SER A 98 -4.72 12.88 3.37
C SER A 98 -5.90 13.09 2.42
N THR A 99 -6.73 12.06 2.25
CA THR A 99 -7.90 12.14 1.36
C THR A 99 -8.96 13.09 1.92
N ALA A 100 -9.21 13.06 3.24
CA ALA A 100 -10.14 13.96 3.92
C ALA A 100 -9.74 15.44 3.75
N ILE A 101 -8.45 15.75 3.94
CA ILE A 101 -7.92 17.11 3.77
C ILE A 101 -8.10 17.59 2.32
N VAL A 102 -7.78 16.75 1.32
CA VAL A 102 -7.89 17.12 -0.10
C VAL A 102 -9.33 17.27 -0.56
N LEU A 103 -10.23 16.47 -0.01
CA LEU A 103 -11.66 16.59 -0.24
C LEU A 103 -12.30 17.79 0.49
N GLY A 104 -11.53 18.52 1.30
CA GLY A 104 -11.99 19.73 1.99
C GLY A 104 -12.87 19.44 3.20
N SER A 105 -12.90 18.21 3.72
CA SER A 105 -13.71 17.86 4.90
C SER A 105 -13.06 18.30 6.22
N VAL A 106 -11.77 18.63 6.22
CA VAL A 106 -11.02 19.06 7.41
C VAL A 106 -10.15 20.28 7.07
N ALA A 107 -10.33 21.38 7.80
CA ALA A 107 -9.69 22.68 7.50
C ALA A 107 -8.25 22.86 8.05
N HIS A 108 -7.75 21.96 8.90
CA HIS A 108 -6.51 22.19 9.69
C HIS A 108 -5.49 21.05 9.69
N GLY A 109 -5.44 20.23 8.63
CA GLY A 109 -4.49 19.12 8.55
C GLY A 109 -3.20 19.48 7.80
N GLY A 110 -2.04 19.15 8.38
CA GLY A 110 -0.76 19.19 7.68
C GLY A 110 -0.68 18.10 6.61
N LEU A 111 -1.26 18.32 5.43
CA LEU A 111 -1.23 17.38 4.29
C LEU A 111 0.18 16.86 4.00
N MET A 112 1.17 17.74 4.10
CA MET A 112 2.57 17.39 3.88
C MET A 112 3.07 16.34 4.88
N SER A 113 2.65 16.41 6.15
CA SER A 113 3.04 15.43 7.17
C SER A 113 2.49 14.05 6.87
N TRP A 114 1.23 13.97 6.42
CA TRP A 114 0.61 12.70 6.04
C TRP A 114 1.20 12.11 4.76
N LEU A 115 1.47 12.96 3.76
CA LEU A 115 2.18 12.55 2.55
C LEU A 115 3.60 12.05 2.88
N MET A 116 4.31 12.73 3.77
CA MET A 116 5.65 12.31 4.19
C MET A 116 5.63 10.97 4.93
N LEU A 117 4.59 10.72 5.75
CA LEU A 117 4.37 9.42 6.37
C LEU A 117 4.15 8.35 5.30
N LEU A 118 3.27 8.57 4.31
CA LEU A 118 3.05 7.63 3.21
C LEU A 118 4.33 7.33 2.44
N ILE A 119 5.08 8.37 2.05
CA ILE A 119 6.36 8.21 1.32
C ILE A 119 7.35 7.40 2.15
N LEU A 120 7.54 7.75 3.42
CA LEU A 120 8.47 7.05 4.30
C LEU A 120 8.07 5.58 4.43
N TYR A 121 6.77 5.33 4.56
CA TYR A 121 6.23 3.98 4.66
C TYR A 121 6.47 3.16 3.38
N ASP A 122 6.19 3.75 2.21
CA ASP A 122 6.42 3.12 0.91
C ASP A 122 7.90 2.78 0.71
N VAL A 123 8.80 3.72 1.05
CA VAL A 123 10.26 3.49 0.95
C VAL A 123 10.68 2.35 1.86
N ILE A 124 10.23 2.32 3.11
CA ILE A 124 10.55 1.24 4.05
C ILE A 124 10.06 -0.10 3.49
N PHE A 125 8.79 -0.19 3.08
CA PHE A 125 8.21 -1.46 2.66
C PHE A 125 8.55 -1.89 1.23
N LEU A 126 9.20 -1.04 0.44
CA LEU A 126 9.85 -1.44 -0.81
C LEU A 126 11.32 -1.84 -0.58
N ALA A 127 12.04 -1.14 0.30
CA ALA A 127 13.46 -1.39 0.55
C ALA A 127 13.70 -2.60 1.48
N VAL A 128 12.88 -2.76 2.52
CA VAL A 128 13.01 -3.83 3.52
C VAL A 128 12.87 -5.22 2.86
N PRO A 129 11.86 -5.49 2.01
CA PRO A 129 11.78 -6.77 1.30
C PRO A 129 12.93 -6.97 0.33
N PHE A 130 13.42 -5.91 -0.34
CA PHE A 130 14.58 -6.02 -1.22
C PHE A 130 15.82 -6.54 -0.47
N VAL A 131 16.07 -6.07 0.76
CA VAL A 131 17.21 -6.50 1.59
C VAL A 131 16.96 -7.85 2.29
N LEU A 132 15.74 -8.10 2.78
CA LEU A 132 15.40 -9.35 3.48
C LEU A 132 15.18 -10.54 2.54
N PHE A 133 15.08 -10.33 1.23
CA PHE A 133 14.88 -11.42 0.27
C PHE A 133 16.03 -12.44 0.27
N ASP A 134 17.26 -11.99 0.50
CA ASP A 134 18.42 -12.87 0.64
C ASP A 134 18.34 -13.71 1.92
N TYR A 135 17.83 -13.13 3.02
CA TYR A 135 17.79 -13.75 4.35
C TYR A 135 16.59 -14.67 4.59
N VAL A 136 15.43 -14.38 3.99
CA VAL A 136 14.17 -15.14 4.20
C VAL A 136 14.14 -16.45 3.38
N LEU A 137 14.97 -16.57 2.34
CA LEU A 137 15.00 -17.72 1.43
C LEU A 137 16.31 -18.52 1.49
N GLU A 138 17.16 -18.23 2.48
CA GLU A 138 18.35 -19.03 2.83
C GLU A 138 18.06 -20.19 3.80
N VAL A 139 16.77 -20.51 4.04
CA VAL A 139 16.32 -21.64 4.86
C VAL A 139 16.00 -22.87 4.00
#